data_AF-A0A522VRZ6-F1
#
_entry.id   AF-A0A522VRZ6-F1
#
_cell.length_a   1.000
_cell.length_b   1.000
_cell.length_c   1.000
_cell.angle_alpha   90.00
_cell.angle_beta   90.00
_cell.angle_gamma   90.00
#
_symmetry.space_group_name_H-M   'P 1'
#
loop_
_entity.id
_entity.type
_entity.pdbx_description
1 polymer ?
#
loop_
_entity_poly.entity_id
_entity_poly.type
_entity_poly.pdbx_seq_one_letter_code
_entity_poly.pdbx_strand_id
1 'polypeptide(L)'
;MFAADTLEPARINLRASPEAKAMIERAAALMGTTLSAFMLQNAYEAARRIVADHDTLLLSQRDFAAFTATLENLPEPNEALRSLMARR
;
A
#
# COMPACT_ATOMS: atom_id res chain seq x y z
N MET A 1 14.01 3.96 18.12
CA MET A 1 13.81 2.67 18.82
C MET A 1 12.43 2.16 18.42
N PHE A 2 12.34 1.41 17.31
CA PHE A 2 11.09 0.75 16.92
C PHE A 2 10.93 -0.46 17.83
N ALA A 3 9.91 -0.43 18.70
CA ALA A 3 9.65 -1.52 19.62
C ALA A 3 9.39 -2.80 18.82
N ALA A 4 10.20 -3.82 19.06
CA ALA A 4 9.94 -5.18 18.61
C ALA A 4 8.79 -5.75 19.45
N ASP A 5 7.57 -5.36 19.11
CA ASP A 5 6.35 -6.05 19.56
C ASP A 5 5.98 -7.08 18.48
N THR A 6 6.85 -8.07 18.28
CA THR A 6 6.64 -9.06 17.21
C THR A 6 6.97 -10.43 17.76
N LEU A 7 5.95 -11.13 18.25
CA LEU A 7 5.84 -12.59 18.21
C LEU A 7 4.48 -13.09 18.75
N GLU A 8 3.61 -12.22 19.27
CA GLU A 8 2.24 -12.61 19.60
C GLU A 8 1.36 -12.63 18.33
N PRO A 9 0.72 -13.77 17.99
CA PRO A 9 -0.15 -13.86 16.83
C PRO A 9 -1.39 -13.00 17.01
N ALA A 10 -1.50 -11.91 16.23
CA ALA A 10 -2.68 -11.06 16.20
C ALA A 10 -3.85 -11.76 15.51
N ARG A 11 -5.04 -11.74 16.14
CA ARG A 11 -6.26 -12.37 15.61
C ARG A 11 -7.09 -11.37 14.81
N ILE A 12 -7.51 -11.77 13.62
CA ILE A 12 -8.47 -11.02 12.79
C ILE A 12 -9.83 -11.72 12.91
N ASN A 13 -10.83 -11.01 13.43
CA ASN A 13 -12.21 -11.51 13.54
C ASN A 13 -13.05 -10.94 12.39
N LEU A 14 -13.68 -11.81 11.60
CA LEU A 14 -14.47 -11.43 10.43
C LEU A 14 -15.89 -11.99 10.55
N ARG A 15 -16.87 -11.19 10.14
CA ARG A 15 -18.24 -11.64 9.90
C ARG A 15 -18.45 -11.73 8.40
N ALA A 16 -19.01 -12.83 7.94
CA ALA A 16 -19.32 -13.05 6.53
C ALA A 16 -20.76 -13.55 6.39
N SER A 17 -21.39 -13.23 5.27
CA SER A 17 -22.66 -13.88 4.90
C SER A 17 -22.42 -15.37 4.60
N PRO A 18 -23.47 -16.22 4.70
CA PRO A 18 -23.36 -17.64 4.35
C PRO A 18 -22.85 -17.86 2.91
N GLU A 19 -23.31 -17.07 1.96
CA GLU A 19 -22.86 -17.14 0.55
C GLU A 19 -21.39 -16.80 0.39
N ALA A 20 -20.93 -15.70 1.02
CA ALA A 20 -19.52 -15.32 0.96
C ALA A 20 -18.64 -16.41 1.57
N LYS A 21 -19.03 -16.95 2.72
CA LYS A 21 -18.31 -18.05 3.36
C LYS A 21 -18.20 -19.27 2.43
N ALA A 22 -19.32 -19.71 1.84
CA ALA A 22 -19.34 -20.88 0.96
C ALA A 22 -18.46 -20.68 -0.30
N MET A 23 -18.47 -19.49 -0.88
CA MET A 23 -17.64 -19.17 -2.05
C MET A 23 -16.14 -19.20 -1.70
N ILE A 24 -15.76 -18.60 -0.56
CA ILE A 24 -14.38 -18.57 -0.11
C ILE A 24 -13.90 -19.98 0.27
N GLU A 25 -14.73 -20.79 0.95
CA GLU A 25 -14.41 -22.18 1.26
C GLU A 25 -14.15 -23.01 -0.01
N ARG A 26 -14.97 -22.82 -1.05
CA ARG A 26 -14.75 -23.47 -2.35
C ARG A 26 -13.43 -23.02 -2.98
N ALA A 27 -13.10 -21.73 -2.93
CA ALA A 27 -11.85 -21.21 -3.46
C ALA A 27 -10.62 -21.76 -2.70
N ALA A 28 -10.71 -21.81 -1.37
CA ALA A 28 -9.67 -22.39 -0.53
C ALA A 28 -9.46 -23.89 -0.83
N ALA A 29 -10.53 -24.64 -1.02
CA ALA A 29 -10.48 -26.05 -1.40
C ALA A 29 -9.80 -26.26 -2.77
N LEU A 30 -10.14 -25.42 -3.77
CA LEU A 30 -9.50 -25.46 -5.09
C LEU A 30 -8.00 -25.15 -5.05
N MET A 31 -7.58 -24.29 -4.12
CA MET A 31 -6.16 -23.96 -3.89
C MET A 31 -5.45 -24.94 -2.94
N GLY A 32 -6.14 -25.95 -2.40
CA GLY A 32 -5.55 -26.92 -1.47
C GLY A 32 -5.11 -26.30 -0.14
N THR A 33 -5.79 -25.25 0.32
CA THR A 33 -5.44 -24.51 1.54
C THR A 33 -6.63 -24.42 2.50
N THR A 34 -6.38 -24.00 3.74
CA THR A 34 -7.46 -23.78 4.71
C THR A 34 -8.16 -22.45 4.45
N LEU A 35 -9.42 -22.32 4.90
CA LEU A 35 -10.20 -21.08 4.80
C LEU A 35 -9.41 -19.88 5.37
N SER A 36 -8.84 -20.04 6.56
CA SER A 36 -8.08 -18.97 7.24
C SER A 36 -6.80 -18.60 6.49
N ALA A 37 -6.06 -19.60 5.98
CA ALA A 37 -4.84 -19.35 5.22
C ALA A 37 -5.13 -18.68 3.87
N PHE A 38 -6.18 -19.12 3.17
CA PHE A 38 -6.66 -18.47 1.95
C PHE A 38 -7.01 -17.00 2.19
N MET A 39 -7.82 -16.74 3.22
CA MET A 39 -8.25 -15.39 3.58
C MET A 39 -7.07 -14.49 3.93
N LEU A 40 -6.15 -14.97 4.77
CA LEU A 40 -4.98 -14.19 5.18
C LEU A 40 -4.07 -13.87 3.99
N GLN A 41 -3.77 -14.85 3.14
CA GLN A 41 -2.92 -14.65 1.97
C GLN A 41 -3.52 -13.61 1.01
N ASN A 42 -4.78 -13.78 0.63
CA ASN A 42 -5.43 -12.87 -0.30
C ASN A 42 -5.58 -11.45 0.28
N ALA A 43 -5.94 -11.33 1.57
CA ALA A 43 -6.03 -10.03 2.23
C ALA A 43 -4.66 -9.34 2.30
N TYR A 44 -3.60 -10.09 2.63
CA TYR A 44 -2.24 -9.55 2.70
C TYR A 44 -1.73 -9.11 1.33
N GLU A 45 -1.93 -9.91 0.28
CA GLU A 45 -1.56 -9.53 -1.09
C GLU A 45 -2.30 -8.29 -1.58
N ALA A 46 -3.60 -8.21 -1.33
CA ALA A 46 -4.41 -7.05 -1.70
C ALA A 46 -3.93 -5.79 -0.95
N ALA A 47 -3.71 -5.89 0.36
CA ALA A 47 -3.18 -4.79 1.17
C ALA A 47 -1.81 -4.33 0.65
N ARG A 48 -0.90 -5.27 0.33
CA ARG A 48 0.42 -4.94 -0.20
C ARG A 48 0.34 -4.17 -1.51
N ARG A 49 -0.56 -4.56 -2.42
CA ARG A 49 -0.78 -3.84 -3.68
C ARG A 49 -1.30 -2.42 -3.44
N ILE A 50 -2.32 -2.27 -2.60
CA ILE A 50 -2.91 -0.97 -2.28
C ILE A 50 -1.86 -0.02 -1.68
N VAL A 51 -1.05 -0.50 -0.73
CA VAL A 51 0.01 0.29 -0.12
C VAL A 51 1.08 0.66 -1.15
N ALA A 52 1.54 -0.30 -1.96
CA ALA A 52 2.53 -0.02 -3.01
C ALA A 52 2.02 1.01 -4.02
N ASP A 53 0.75 0.94 -4.41
CA ASP A 53 0.12 1.87 -5.35
C ASP A 53 0.02 3.31 -4.78
N HIS A 54 -0.09 3.46 -3.46
CA HIS A 54 -0.12 4.78 -2.81
C HIS A 54 1.28 5.34 -2.51
N ASP A 55 2.23 4.46 -2.18
CA ASP A 55 3.58 4.87 -1.77
C ASP A 55 4.54 5.04 -2.96
N THR A 56 4.20 4.51 -4.13
CA THR A 56 5.09 4.51 -5.29
C THR A 56 4.61 5.46 -6.37
N LEU A 57 5.43 6.47 -6.70
CA LEU A 57 5.24 7.30 -7.89
C LEU A 57 5.92 6.63 -9.10
N LEU A 58 5.11 6.05 -9.99
CA LEU A 58 5.57 5.56 -11.29
C LEU A 58 5.64 6.73 -12.27
N LEU A 59 6.86 7.13 -12.63
CA LEU A 59 7.12 8.15 -13.65
C LEU A 59 7.43 7.47 -14.98
N SER A 60 6.95 8.06 -16.09
CA SER A 60 7.44 7.67 -17.42
C SER A 60 8.93 8.04 -17.54
N GLN A 61 9.66 7.40 -18.47
CA GLN A 61 11.09 7.73 -18.69
C GLN A 61 11.31 9.23 -18.93
N ARG A 62 10.38 9.88 -19.65
CA ARG A 62 10.43 11.31 -19.93
C ARG A 62 10.24 12.14 -18.65
N ASP A 63 9.24 11.79 -17.85
CA ASP A 63 8.90 12.55 -16.65
C ASP A 63 9.96 12.31 -15.55
N PHE A 64 10.55 11.11 -15.50
CA PHE A 64 11.71 10.81 -14.66
C PHE A 64 12.92 11.66 -15.06
N ALA A 65 13.25 11.76 -16.36
CA ALA A 65 14.35 12.60 -16.83
C ALA A 65 14.13 14.09 -16.50
N ALA A 66 12.89 14.60 -16.68
CA ALA A 66 12.53 15.96 -16.31
C ALA A 66 12.63 16.19 -14.79
N PHE A 67 12.19 15.22 -13.99
CA PHE A 67 12.30 15.24 -12.53
C PHE A 67 13.76 15.28 -12.08
N THR A 68 14.61 14.38 -12.60
CA THR A 68 16.05 14.35 -12.28
C THR A 68 16.73 15.64 -12.69
N ALA A 69 16.47 16.18 -13.89
CA ALA A 69 17.04 17.45 -14.32
C ALA A 69 16.65 18.62 -13.40
N THR A 70 15.43 18.60 -12.86
CA THR A 70 14.95 19.60 -11.88
C THR A 70 15.63 19.44 -10.52
N LEU A 71 15.95 18.21 -10.10
CA LEU A 71 16.71 17.98 -8.87
C LEU A 71 18.18 18.40 -9.00
N GLU A 72 18.79 18.21 -10.17
CA GLU A 72 20.16 18.64 -10.45
C GLU A 72 20.29 20.15 -10.59
N ASN A 73 19.27 20.81 -11.15
CA ASN A 73 19.20 22.26 -11.29
C ASN A 73 17.92 22.78 -10.64
N LEU A 74 17.97 22.89 -9.31
CA LEU A 74 16.86 23.34 -8.49
C LEU A 74 16.44 24.77 -8.90
N PRO A 75 15.21 24.98 -9.39
CA PRO A 75 14.73 26.31 -9.68
C PRO A 75 14.52 27.10 -8.38
N GLU A 76 14.81 28.39 -8.43
CA GLU A 76 14.51 29.30 -7.32
C GLU A 76 13.00 29.28 -6.98
N PRO A 77 12.62 29.28 -5.69
CA PRO A 77 11.22 29.35 -5.28
C PRO A 77 10.50 30.50 -5.98
N ASN A 78 9.33 30.26 -6.56
CA ASN A 78 8.57 31.36 -7.16
C ASN A 78 8.02 32.32 -6.09
N GLU A 79 7.57 33.50 -6.52
CA GLU A 79 7.08 34.54 -5.60
C GLU A 79 5.93 34.04 -4.72
N ALA A 80 4.99 33.27 -5.29
CA ALA A 80 3.88 32.68 -4.55
C ALA A 80 4.34 31.73 -3.43
N LEU A 81 5.33 30.88 -3.69
CA LEU A 81 5.91 29.96 -2.70
C LEU A 81 6.63 30.74 -1.61
N ARG A 82 7.41 31.77 -1.96
CA ARG A 82 8.06 32.66 -0.98
C ARG A 82 7.02 33.34 -0.07
N SER A 83 5.95 33.88 -0.65
CA SER A 83 4.87 34.52 0.13
C SER A 83 4.13 33.55 1.05
N LEU A 84 3.95 32.28 0.65
CA LEU A 84 3.35 31.25 1.52
C LEU A 84 4.27 30.87 2.68
N MET A 85 5.57 30.70 2.45
CA MET A 85 6.51 30.35 3.52
C MET A 85 6.75 31.50 4.51
N ALA A 86 6.62 32.75 4.07
CA ALA A 86 6.72 33.94 4.93
C ALA A 86 5.47 34.22 5.81
N ARG A 87 4.37 33.48 5.61
CA ARG A 87 3.11 33.62 6.37
C ARG A 87 3.06 32.77 7.66
N ARG A 88 4.15 32.10 8.04
CA ARG A 88 4.19 31.20 9.20
C ARG A 88 4.77 31.88 10.44
#